data_AF-A0A2R6FH97-F1
#
_entry.id   AF-A0A2R6FH97-F1
#
_cell.length_a   1.000
_cell.length_b   1.000
_cell.length_c   1.000
_cell.angle_alpha   90.00
_cell.angle_beta   90.00
_cell.angle_gamma   90.00
#
_symmetry.space_group_name_H-M   'P 1'
#
loop_
_entity.id
_entity.type
_entity.pdbx_description
1 polymer ?
#
loop_
_entity_poly.entity_id
_entity_poly.type
_entity_poly.pdbx_seq_one_letter_code
_entity_poly.pdbx_strand_id
1 'polypeptide(L)'
;MASDDPLDDLYADDTPYDRERLVDTVGEFVQVDPDTGEPVQMAAFFDLDPKSQAVALLLYRQVAVDLGEISDDDVAVDALWVDKHSDGEEFEIIDHLYDFEFTTDSDGTMGFYVPRNRIVTALDYLERRA
;
A
#
# COMPACT_ATOMS: atom_id res chain seq x y z
N MET A 1 -16.39 30.24 27.05
CA MET A 1 -15.58 30.94 26.04
C MET A 1 -14.88 29.82 25.30
N ALA A 2 -15.45 29.39 24.17
CA ALA A 2 -14.79 28.44 23.30
C ALA A 2 -13.62 29.18 22.65
N SER A 3 -12.42 28.64 22.78
CA SER A 3 -11.29 29.05 21.98
C SER A 3 -11.49 28.37 20.63
N ASP A 4 -12.25 28.98 19.72
CA ASP A 4 -12.23 28.56 18.32
C ASP A 4 -10.92 29.06 17.73
N ASP A 5 -9.86 28.24 17.82
CA ASP A 5 -8.61 28.52 17.13
C ASP A 5 -8.92 28.43 15.63
N PRO A 6 -8.73 29.51 14.83
CA PRO A 6 -9.00 29.46 13.39
C PRO A 6 -8.11 28.46 12.63
N LEU A 7 -7.09 27.90 13.28
CA LEU A 7 -6.30 26.78 12.75
C LEU A 7 -6.97 25.43 12.99
N ASP A 8 -7.96 25.32 13.88
CA ASP A 8 -8.73 24.10 14.06
C ASP A 8 -9.53 23.76 12.79
N ASP A 9 -9.94 24.78 12.01
CA ASP A 9 -10.55 24.62 10.69
C ASP A 9 -9.57 24.09 9.62
N LEU A 10 -8.27 24.06 9.91
CA LEU A 10 -7.24 23.45 9.06
C LEU A 10 -6.97 21.98 9.44
N TYR A 11 -7.61 21.44 10.48
CA TYR A 11 -7.65 20.00 10.69
C TYR A 11 -8.50 19.37 9.59
N ALA A 12 -7.85 19.02 8.48
CA ALA A 12 -8.41 18.08 7.54
C ALA A 12 -8.27 16.68 8.16
N ASP A 13 -9.39 15.97 8.30
CA ASP A 13 -9.38 14.55 8.59
C ASP A 13 -8.51 13.87 7.52
N ASP A 14 -7.41 13.24 7.92
CA ASP A 14 -6.42 12.61 7.04
C ASP A 14 -6.94 11.28 6.45
N THR A 15 -8.22 11.24 6.12
CA THR A 15 -8.86 10.17 5.36
C THR A 15 -9.22 10.63 3.94
N PRO A 16 -8.24 11.01 3.09
CA PRO A 16 -8.51 11.44 1.72
C PRO A 16 -8.74 10.30 0.72
N TYR A 17 -8.80 9.03 1.14
CA TYR A 17 -9.04 7.89 0.24
C TYR A 17 -10.22 7.03 0.68
N ASP A 18 -10.94 6.50 -0.32
CA ASP A 18 -12.08 5.62 -0.14
C ASP A 18 -11.61 4.27 0.41
N ARG A 19 -11.80 4.07 1.72
CA ARG A 19 -11.40 2.84 2.43
C ARG A 19 -12.19 1.63 1.96
N GLU A 20 -13.47 1.80 1.59
CA GLU A 20 -14.28 0.70 1.07
C GLU A 20 -13.69 0.24 -0.26
N ARG A 21 -13.37 1.19 -1.16
CA ARG A 21 -12.68 0.88 -2.42
C ARG A 21 -11.32 0.22 -2.20
N LEU A 22 -10.52 0.68 -1.24
CA LEU A 22 -9.24 0.07 -0.92
C LEU A 22 -9.42 -1.40 -0.52
N VAL A 23 -10.36 -1.69 0.37
CA VAL A 23 -10.63 -3.04 0.85
C VAL A 23 -11.18 -3.93 -0.27
N ASP A 24 -12.13 -3.43 -1.06
CA ASP A 24 -12.74 -4.21 -2.15
C ASP A 24 -11.71 -4.55 -3.22
N THR A 25 -10.93 -3.57 -3.69
CA THR A 25 -9.94 -3.77 -4.74
C THR A 25 -8.75 -4.60 -4.25
N VAL A 26 -8.20 -4.31 -3.08
CA VAL A 26 -7.03 -5.05 -2.57
C VAL A 26 -7.43 -6.45 -2.09
N GLY A 27 -8.58 -6.59 -1.44
CA GLY A 27 -9.05 -7.83 -0.85
C GLY A 27 -9.34 -8.95 -1.85
N GLU A 28 -9.54 -8.61 -3.13
CA GLU A 28 -9.61 -9.58 -4.23
C GLU A 28 -8.26 -10.30 -4.45
N PHE A 29 -7.15 -9.60 -4.19
CA PHE A 29 -5.79 -10.09 -4.46
C PHE A 29 -5.03 -10.46 -3.19
N VAL A 30 -5.12 -9.67 -2.13
CA VAL A 30 -4.32 -9.85 -0.90
C VAL A 30 -5.20 -9.61 0.31
N GLN A 31 -5.17 -10.55 1.25
CA GLN A 31 -5.81 -10.42 2.57
C GLN A 31 -4.77 -10.38 3.69
N VAL A 32 -5.19 -10.01 4.89
CA VAL A 32 -4.33 -9.92 6.08
C VAL A 32 -4.53 -11.17 6.91
N ASP A 33 -3.44 -11.89 7.21
CA ASP A 33 -3.47 -12.97 8.19
C ASP A 33 -3.69 -12.35 9.59
N PRO A 34 -4.76 -12.72 10.31
CA PRO A 34 -5.14 -12.06 11.56
C PRO A 34 -4.24 -12.44 12.75
N ASP A 35 -3.38 -13.45 12.61
CA ASP A 35 -2.47 -13.88 13.68
C ASP A 35 -1.07 -13.25 13.51
N THR A 36 -0.70 -12.89 12.29
CA THR A 36 0.66 -12.46 11.95
C THR A 36 0.76 -11.09 11.30
N GLY A 37 -0.33 -10.55 10.73
CA GLY A 37 -0.29 -9.33 9.93
C GLY A 37 0.46 -9.49 8.60
N GLU A 38 0.74 -10.72 8.17
CA GLU A 38 1.41 -11.05 6.91
C GLU A 38 0.40 -11.17 5.75
N PRO A 39 0.80 -10.87 4.50
CA PRO A 39 -0.09 -10.94 3.36
C PRO A 39 -0.44 -12.39 3.02
N VAL A 40 -1.73 -12.62 2.76
CA VAL A 40 -2.26 -13.87 2.22
C VAL A 40 -2.66 -13.62 0.77
N GLN A 41 -1.89 -14.12 -0.18
CA GLN A 41 -2.17 -13.98 -1.61
C GLN A 41 -3.38 -14.85 -2.02
N MET A 42 -4.36 -14.22 -2.63
CA MET A 42 -5.55 -14.86 -3.17
C MET A 42 -5.29 -15.44 -4.56
N ALA A 43 -6.20 -16.28 -5.07
CA ALA A 43 -6.03 -16.89 -6.39
C ALA A 43 -5.83 -15.84 -7.51
N ALA A 44 -6.61 -14.75 -7.48
CA ALA A 44 -6.53 -13.68 -8.48
C ALA A 44 -5.19 -12.92 -8.44
N PHE A 45 -4.43 -12.97 -7.35
CA PHE A 45 -3.11 -12.35 -7.25
C PHE A 45 -2.12 -12.94 -8.26
N PHE A 46 -2.20 -14.26 -8.47
CA PHE A 46 -1.30 -14.97 -9.38
C PHE A 46 -1.66 -14.75 -10.85
N ASP A 47 -2.82 -14.16 -11.14
CA ASP A 47 -3.21 -13.74 -12.49
C ASP A 47 -2.68 -12.32 -12.84
N LEU A 48 -2.24 -11.55 -11.84
CA LEU A 48 -1.64 -10.24 -12.03
C LEU A 48 -0.22 -10.35 -12.60
N ASP A 49 0.17 -9.37 -13.42
CA ASP A 49 1.57 -9.22 -13.80
C ASP A 49 2.42 -8.81 -12.58
N PRO A 50 3.74 -9.13 -12.55
CA PRO A 50 4.59 -8.88 -11.38
C PRO A 50 4.56 -7.42 -10.86
N LYS A 51 4.37 -6.44 -11.76
CA LYS A 51 4.24 -5.03 -11.37
C LYS A 51 2.98 -4.81 -10.55
N SER A 52 1.86 -5.37 -11.00
CA SER A 52 0.57 -5.24 -10.33
C SER A 52 0.54 -6.01 -9.01
N GLN A 53 1.21 -7.15 -8.94
CA GLN A 53 1.45 -7.88 -7.68
C GLN A 53 2.18 -7.00 -6.66
N ALA A 54 3.28 -6.34 -7.06
CA ALA A 54 4.00 -5.43 -6.19
C ALA A 54 3.12 -4.28 -5.67
N VAL A 55 2.31 -3.66 -6.53
CA VAL A 55 1.38 -2.59 -6.14
C VAL A 55 0.33 -3.09 -5.14
N ALA A 56 -0.26 -4.27 -5.38
CA ALA A 56 -1.21 -4.87 -4.46
C ALA A 56 -0.60 -5.13 -3.08
N LEU A 57 0.66 -5.61 -3.02
CA LEU A 57 1.39 -5.82 -1.76
C LEU A 57 1.70 -4.51 -1.01
N LEU A 58 2.04 -3.43 -1.72
CA LEU A 58 2.29 -2.14 -1.08
C LEU A 58 1.00 -1.49 -0.55
N LEU A 59 -0.11 -1.64 -1.28
CA LEU A 59 -1.43 -1.20 -0.83
C LEU A 59 -1.92 -2.03 0.37
N TYR A 60 -1.65 -3.34 0.37
CA TYR A 60 -1.89 -4.21 1.49
C TYR A 60 -1.22 -3.70 2.78
N ARG A 61 0.03 -3.20 2.71
CA ARG A 61 0.70 -2.62 3.89
C ARG A 61 -0.10 -1.47 4.48
N GLN A 62 -0.71 -0.61 3.65
CA GLN A 62 -1.58 0.47 4.14
C GLN A 62 -2.83 -0.07 4.85
N VAL A 63 -3.42 -1.15 4.32
CA VAL A 63 -4.54 -1.83 4.99
C VAL A 63 -4.11 -2.39 6.35
N ALA A 64 -2.95 -3.03 6.41
CA ALA A 64 -2.41 -3.59 7.66
C ALA A 64 -2.12 -2.49 8.71
N VAL A 65 -1.65 -1.32 8.29
CA VAL A 65 -1.52 -0.14 9.17
C VAL A 65 -2.90 0.30 9.69
N ASP A 66 -3.88 0.47 8.79
CA ASP A 66 -5.23 0.93 9.16
C ASP A 66 -5.96 -0.05 10.09
N LEU A 67 -5.64 -1.35 10.01
CA LEU A 67 -6.13 -2.38 10.93
C LEU A 67 -5.37 -2.43 12.26
N GLY A 68 -4.21 -1.77 12.35
CA GLY A 68 -3.35 -1.77 13.53
C GLY A 68 -2.45 -3.00 13.67
N GLU A 69 -2.27 -3.78 12.60
CA GLU A 69 -1.42 -4.97 12.57
C GLU A 69 0.07 -4.59 12.38
N ILE A 70 0.34 -3.45 11.74
CA ILE A 70 1.68 -2.88 11.63
C ILE A 70 1.67 -1.39 11.98
N SER A 71 2.82 -0.85 12.40
CA SER A 71 2.96 0.58 12.68
C SER A 71 3.14 1.40 11.40
N ASP A 72 2.76 2.69 11.42
CA ASP A 72 3.03 3.61 10.31
C ASP A 72 4.53 3.68 9.97
N ASP A 73 5.40 3.56 10.97
CA ASP A 73 6.86 3.58 10.80
C ASP A 73 7.40 2.34 10.04
N ASP A 74 6.65 1.24 10.09
CA ASP A 74 7.02 -0.02 9.44
C ASP A 74 6.38 -0.17 8.05
N VAL A 75 5.55 0.76 7.57
CA VAL A 75 4.76 0.57 6.35
C VAL A 75 5.63 0.33 5.10
N ALA A 76 6.82 0.91 5.06
CA ALA A 76 7.78 0.79 3.98
C ALA A 76 8.49 -0.58 3.98
N VAL A 77 8.67 -1.15 2.79
CA VAL A 77 9.29 -2.47 2.59
C VAL A 77 10.33 -2.40 1.49
N ASP A 78 11.44 -3.14 1.65
CA ASP A 78 12.46 -3.24 0.62
C ASP A 78 12.01 -4.17 -0.53
N ALA A 79 12.77 -4.16 -1.62
CA ALA A 79 12.46 -4.98 -2.78
C ALA A 79 12.61 -6.49 -2.52
N LEU A 80 13.48 -6.90 -1.58
CA LEU A 80 13.61 -8.29 -1.16
C LEU A 80 12.32 -8.80 -0.51
N TRP A 81 11.66 -7.97 0.29
CA TRP A 81 10.36 -8.31 0.85
C TRP A 81 9.32 -8.46 -0.25
N VAL A 82 9.32 -7.60 -1.27
CA VAL A 82 8.37 -7.70 -2.39
C VAL A 82 8.64 -8.96 -3.24
N ASP A 83 9.89 -9.26 -3.55
CA ASP A 83 10.35 -10.49 -4.23
C ASP A 83 9.87 -11.75 -3.49
N LYS A 84 10.04 -11.78 -2.16
CA LYS A 84 9.61 -12.91 -1.33
C LYS A 84 8.09 -13.19 -1.40
N HIS A 85 7.26 -12.18 -1.68
CA HIS A 85 5.80 -12.27 -1.62
C HIS A 85 5.10 -12.15 -2.98
N SER A 86 5.86 -12.06 -4.07
CA SER A 86 5.33 -11.99 -5.45
C SER A 86 6.02 -13.02 -6.35
N ASP A 87 5.57 -13.16 -7.59
CA ASP A 87 6.20 -14.02 -8.59
C ASP A 87 7.29 -13.30 -9.41
N GLY A 88 7.55 -12.02 -9.12
CA GLY A 88 8.59 -11.25 -9.80
C GLY A 88 9.97 -11.51 -9.20
N GLU A 89 11.02 -11.41 -10.02
CA GLU A 89 12.40 -11.44 -9.54
C GLU A 89 12.83 -10.08 -8.97
N GLU A 90 13.55 -10.07 -7.85
CA GLU A 90 14.03 -8.88 -7.11
C GLU A 90 14.52 -7.74 -8.01
N PHE A 91 15.38 -8.04 -8.99
CA PHE A 91 15.95 -7.03 -9.87
C PHE A 91 14.93 -6.37 -10.81
N GLU A 92 13.92 -7.11 -11.26
CA GLU A 92 12.85 -6.55 -12.11
C GLU A 92 11.90 -5.69 -11.27
N ILE A 93 11.59 -6.14 -10.05
CA ILE A 93 10.74 -5.41 -9.11
C ILE A 93 11.39 -4.08 -8.70
N ILE A 94 12.70 -4.04 -8.42
CA ILE A 94 13.41 -2.81 -8.05
C ILE A 94 13.23 -1.73 -9.12
N ASP A 95 13.47 -2.06 -10.39
CA ASP A 95 13.35 -1.11 -11.51
C ASP A 95 11.93 -0.53 -11.58
N HIS A 96 10.92 -1.37 -11.35
CA HIS A 96 9.52 -0.97 -11.37
C HIS A 96 9.10 -0.13 -10.17
N LEU A 97 9.62 -0.43 -8.97
CA LEU A 97 9.30 0.31 -7.75
C LEU A 97 9.78 1.76 -7.80
N TYR A 98 10.91 2.03 -8.46
CA TYR A 98 11.39 3.40 -8.71
C TYR A 98 10.59 4.13 -9.81
N ASP A 99 10.00 3.40 -10.76
CA ASP A 99 9.24 3.96 -11.88
C ASP A 99 7.81 4.37 -11.51
N PHE A 100 7.23 3.82 -10.44
CA PHE A 100 5.87 4.15 -10.04
C PHE A 100 5.77 5.58 -9.51
N GLU A 101 4.91 6.39 -10.12
CA GLU A 101 4.66 7.78 -9.71
C GLU A 101 3.99 7.94 -8.33
N PHE A 102 3.53 6.82 -7.77
CA PHE A 102 2.77 6.74 -6.53
C PHE A 102 3.51 5.99 -5.42
N THR A 103 4.75 5.55 -5.64
CA THR A 103 5.61 5.03 -4.58
C THR A 103 6.54 6.13 -4.07
N THR A 104 7.01 5.99 -2.85
CA THR A 104 8.03 6.86 -2.27
C THR A 104 9.05 5.99 -1.56
N ASP A 105 10.33 6.33 -1.75
CA ASP A 105 11.43 5.80 -0.95
C ASP A 105 11.42 6.52 0.39
N SER A 106 11.44 5.78 1.50
CA SER A 106 11.53 6.39 2.81
C SER A 106 12.97 6.88 3.04
N ASP A 107 13.14 8.19 3.32
CA ASP A 107 14.41 8.77 3.72
C ASP A 107 14.87 8.15 5.05
N GLY A 108 15.61 7.04 5.00
CA GLY A 108 16.28 6.42 6.15
C GLY A 108 16.05 4.91 6.29
N THR A 109 14.90 4.40 5.86
CA THR A 109 14.57 2.97 5.84
C THR A 109 14.46 2.60 4.37
N MET A 110 15.52 2.07 3.76
CA MET A 110 15.57 1.71 2.33
C MET A 110 14.33 0.87 1.97
N GLY A 111 13.28 1.49 1.44
CA GLY A 111 11.97 0.87 1.45
C GLY A 111 10.90 1.69 0.76
N PHE A 112 10.06 1.01 0.01
CA PHE A 112 9.00 1.58 -0.79
C PHE A 112 7.67 1.46 -0.06
N TYR A 113 6.85 2.50 -0.18
CA TYR A 113 5.45 2.48 0.22
C TYR A 113 4.62 3.38 -0.68
N VAL A 114 3.29 3.20 -0.64
CA VAL A 114 2.34 4.12 -1.26
C VAL A 114 1.89 5.12 -0.20
N PRO A 115 2.27 6.42 -0.26
CA PRO A 115 1.80 7.39 0.71
C PRO A 115 0.29 7.59 0.61
N ARG A 116 -0.35 7.95 1.72
CA ARG A 116 -1.82 8.05 1.85
C ARG A 116 -2.48 8.90 0.74
N ASN A 117 -1.84 10.01 0.36
CA ASN A 117 -2.32 10.89 -0.71
C ASN A 117 -2.18 10.33 -2.14
N ARG A 118 -1.57 9.15 -2.32
CA ARG A 118 -1.36 8.47 -3.60
C ARG A 118 -2.11 7.14 -3.70
N ILE A 119 -2.80 6.71 -2.64
CA ILE A 119 -3.55 5.44 -2.62
C ILE A 119 -4.57 5.38 -3.76
N VAL A 120 -5.29 6.47 -4.04
CA VAL A 120 -6.25 6.52 -5.17
C VAL A 120 -5.57 6.27 -6.51
N THR A 121 -4.38 6.83 -6.74
CA THR A 121 -3.61 6.62 -7.98
C THR A 121 -3.12 5.16 -8.11
N ALA A 122 -2.70 4.56 -7.00
CA ALA A 122 -2.29 3.16 -6.97
C ALA A 122 -3.48 2.20 -7.19
N LEU A 123 -4.66 2.52 -6.65
CA LEU A 123 -5.90 1.77 -6.91
C LEU A 123 -6.31 1.87 -8.38
N ASP A 124 -6.29 3.06 -8.96
CA ASP A 124 -6.55 3.26 -10.39
C ASP A 124 -5.59 2.46 -11.28
N TYR A 125 -4.33 2.28 -10.84
CA TYR A 125 -3.34 1.47 -11.56
C TYR A 125 -3.71 -0.02 -11.54
N LEU A 126 -4.14 -0.53 -10.39
CA LEU A 126 -4.47 -1.94 -10.18
C LEU A 126 -5.75 -2.33 -10.92
N GLU A 127 -6.80 -1.51 -10.83
CA GLU A 127 -8.10 -1.75 -11.48
C GLU A 127 -8.04 -1.74 -13.01
N ARG A 128 -7.05 -1.09 -13.61
CA ARG A 128 -6.87 -1.10 -15.08
C ARG A 128 -6.21 -2.37 -15.60
N ARG A 129 -5.68 -3.21 -14.71
CA ARG A 129 -4.90 -4.42 -15.03
C ARG A 129 -5.50 -5.71 -14.46
N ALA A 130 -6.47 -5.60 -13.56
CA ALA A 130 -7.43 -6.63 -13.21
C ALA A 130 -8.43 -6.86 -14.37
#